data_AF-A0A429DRA0-F1
#
_entry.id   AF-A0A429DRA0-F1
#
_cell.length_a   1.000
_cell.length_b   1.000
_cell.length_c   1.000
_cell.angle_alpha   90.00
_cell.angle_beta   90.00
_cell.angle_gamma   90.00
#
_symmetry.space_group_name_H-M   'P 1'
#
loop_
_entity.id
_entity.type
_entity.pdbx_description
1 polymer ?
#
loop_
_entity_poly.entity_id
_entity_poly.type
_entity_poly.pdbx_seq_one_letter_code
_entity_poly.pdbx_strand_id
1 'polypeptide(L)'
;MIHIEYFIAWSAFLGGWLLVAGPMYQGALELREESERFHDLRALKEMPRPDFGEPVSRWWWLLPPVAIAKERRRRRKVHREVAKSFTAEQRRTMATFANKARGWFIVTGGAFFIALKETWHLNHLYHWPLWIYFALVIVPLALSFAHTSRGLRLTVLIMGTEE
;
A
#
# COMPACT_ATOMS: atom_id res chain seq x y z
N MET A 1 -0.95 38.31 -12.36
CA MET A 1 -0.37 37.01 -12.75
C MET A 1 0.27 36.28 -11.56
N ILE A 2 1.15 36.93 -10.79
CA ILE A 2 1.85 36.31 -9.64
C ILE A 2 0.88 35.63 -8.63
N HIS A 3 -0.21 36.30 -8.23
CA HIS A 3 -1.19 35.71 -7.30
C HIS A 3 -1.86 34.41 -7.81
N ILE A 4 -2.02 34.28 -9.13
CA ILE A 4 -2.65 33.09 -9.74
C ILE A 4 -1.69 31.91 -9.65
N GLU A 5 -0.39 32.13 -9.87
CA GLU A 5 0.63 31.08 -9.80
C GLU A 5 0.74 30.48 -8.40
N TYR A 6 0.77 31.32 -7.35
CA TYR A 6 0.74 30.85 -5.96
C TYR A 6 -0.54 30.08 -5.63
N PHE A 7 -1.69 30.56 -6.10
CA PHE A 7 -2.96 29.87 -5.90
C PHE A 7 -2.96 28.48 -6.56
N ILE A 8 -2.45 28.38 -7.79
CA ILE A 8 -2.33 27.11 -8.51
C ILE A 8 -1.37 26.17 -7.79
N ALA A 9 -0.21 26.67 -7.34
CA ALA A 9 0.78 25.85 -6.65
C ALA A 9 0.23 25.27 -5.34
N TRP A 10 -0.48 26.08 -4.54
CA TRP A 10 -1.16 25.59 -3.34
C TRP A 10 -2.28 24.60 -3.65
N SER A 11 -3.09 24.87 -4.68
CA SER A 11 -4.16 23.97 -5.11
C SER A 11 -3.61 22.62 -5.57
N ALA A 12 -2.52 22.63 -6.33
CA ALA A 12 -1.84 21.43 -6.82
C ALA A 12 -1.19 20.64 -5.66
N PHE A 13 -0.54 21.34 -4.73
CA PHE A 13 0.00 20.73 -3.51
C PHE A 13 -1.08 20.02 -2.70
N LEU A 14 -2.17 20.72 -2.36
CA LEU A 14 -3.27 20.15 -1.58
C LEU A 14 -3.95 19.00 -2.33
N GLY A 15 -4.25 19.20 -3.62
CA GLY A 15 -4.85 18.18 -4.47
C GLY A 15 -3.99 16.91 -4.57
N GLY A 16 -2.68 17.06 -4.75
CA GLY A 16 -1.74 15.95 -4.78
C GLY A 16 -1.77 15.12 -3.49
N TRP A 17 -1.76 15.76 -2.32
CA TRP A 17 -1.83 15.06 -1.04
C TRP A 17 -3.21 14.45 -0.75
N LEU A 18 -4.30 15.06 -1.21
CA LEU A 18 -5.63 14.45 -1.15
C LEU A 18 -5.72 13.18 -2.02
N LEU A 19 -5.08 13.19 -3.20
CA LEU A 19 -4.97 12.01 -4.06
C LEU A 19 -4.11 10.90 -3.45
N VAL A 20 -3.25 11.20 -2.46
CA VAL A 20 -2.57 10.18 -1.66
C VAL A 20 -3.52 9.64 -0.59
N ALA A 21 -4.13 10.54 0.19
CA ALA A 21 -4.96 10.19 1.34
C ALA A 21 -6.20 9.38 0.96
N GLY A 22 -6.91 9.78 -0.10
CA GLY A 22 -8.17 9.16 -0.52
C GLY A 22 -8.02 7.68 -0.89
N PRO A 23 -7.23 7.34 -1.93
CA PRO A 23 -6.93 5.97 -2.33
C PRO A 23 -6.32 5.11 -1.21
N MET A 24 -5.51 5.70 -0.32
CA MET A 24 -4.94 4.97 0.81
C MET A 24 -6.03 4.60 1.84
N TYR A 25 -6.94 5.52 2.15
CA TYR A 25 -8.07 5.24 3.02
C TYR A 25 -9.06 4.26 2.39
N GLN A 26 -9.40 4.45 1.11
CA GLN A 26 -10.30 3.56 0.37
C GLN A 26 -9.74 2.14 0.28
N GLY A 27 -8.46 2.00 -0.07
CA GLY A 27 -7.81 0.70 -0.09
C GLY A 27 -7.78 0.03 1.27
N ALA A 28 -7.59 0.80 2.34
CA ALA A 28 -7.66 0.27 3.69
C ALA A 28 -9.07 -0.22 4.08
N LEU A 29 -10.12 0.50 3.70
CA LEU A 29 -11.51 0.07 3.91
C LEU A 29 -11.82 -1.21 3.15
N GLU A 30 -11.54 -1.26 1.84
CA GLU A 30 -11.84 -2.44 1.02
C GLU A 30 -11.06 -3.68 1.46
N LEU A 31 -9.81 -3.51 1.92
CA LEU A 31 -9.05 -4.61 2.49
C LEU A 31 -9.62 -5.06 3.83
N ARG A 32 -10.18 -4.15 4.63
CA ARG A 32 -10.84 -4.53 5.87
C ARG A 32 -12.10 -5.35 5.62
N GLU A 33 -12.96 -4.92 4.70
CA GLU A 33 -14.15 -5.67 4.30
C GLU A 33 -13.81 -7.09 3.81
N GLU A 34 -12.74 -7.23 3.00
CA GLU A 34 -12.26 -8.56 2.62
C GLU A 34 -11.62 -9.32 3.80
N SER A 35 -11.01 -8.63 4.77
CA SER A 35 -10.47 -9.23 6.01
C SER A 35 -11.55 -9.73 6.97
N GLU A 36 -12.73 -9.12 6.97
CA GLU A 36 -13.88 -9.59 7.75
C GLU A 36 -14.47 -10.86 7.12
N ARG A 37 -14.46 -11.00 5.78
CA ARG A 37 -14.72 -12.30 5.11
C ARG A 37 -13.68 -13.37 5.45
N PHE A 38 -12.52 -12.94 5.94
CA PHE A 38 -11.45 -13.78 6.45
C PHE A 38 -11.55 -14.03 7.96
N HIS A 39 -12.65 -13.73 8.66
CA HIS A 39 -12.80 -14.04 10.10
C HIS A 39 -12.61 -15.55 10.42
N ASP A 40 -12.81 -16.41 9.41
CA ASP A 40 -12.58 -17.86 9.46
C ASP A 40 -11.08 -18.25 9.38
N LEU A 41 -10.18 -17.28 9.19
CA LEU A 41 -8.74 -17.53 9.07
C LEU A 41 -8.00 -17.68 10.40
N ARG A 42 -8.67 -17.62 11.57
CA ARG A 42 -8.06 -18.11 12.82
C ARG A 42 -7.56 -19.56 12.66
N ALA A 43 -8.25 -20.36 11.83
CA ALA A 43 -7.81 -21.69 11.41
C ALA A 43 -6.49 -21.69 10.61
N LEU A 44 -6.10 -20.59 9.94
CA LEU A 44 -4.81 -20.50 9.23
C LEU A 44 -3.62 -20.26 10.15
N LYS A 45 -3.86 -19.65 11.32
CA LYS A 45 -2.78 -19.45 12.30
C LYS A 45 -2.28 -20.79 12.84
N GLU A 46 -3.13 -21.81 12.80
CA GLU A 46 -2.85 -23.20 13.17
C GLU A 46 -2.39 -24.05 11.97
N MET A 47 -2.46 -23.54 10.73
CA MET A 47 -1.95 -24.29 9.59
C MET A 47 -0.42 -24.46 9.70
N PRO A 48 0.10 -25.68 9.42
CA PRO A 48 1.53 -25.91 9.32
C PRO A 48 2.14 -24.88 8.37
N ARG A 49 3.19 -24.18 8.84
CA ARG A 49 3.90 -23.23 7.98
C ARG A 49 4.35 -23.98 6.71
N PRO A 50 4.05 -23.46 5.51
CA PRO A 50 4.49 -24.08 4.28
C PRO A 50 6.00 -24.29 4.34
N ASP A 51 6.48 -25.46 3.92
CA ASP A 51 7.91 -25.62 3.67
C ASP A 51 8.29 -24.68 2.52
N PHE A 52 8.86 -23.53 2.88
CA PHE A 52 9.27 -22.50 1.93
C PHE A 52 10.44 -22.97 1.06
N GLY A 53 11.02 -24.15 1.34
CA GLY A 53 12.22 -24.67 0.71
C GLY A 53 13.43 -23.79 0.99
N GLU A 54 14.61 -24.29 0.63
CA GLU A 54 15.85 -23.53 0.79
C GLU A 54 15.81 -22.20 0.01
N PRO A 55 16.27 -21.10 0.62
CA PRO A 55 16.38 -19.82 -0.08
C PRO A 55 17.37 -19.93 -1.25
N VAL A 56 17.14 -19.15 -2.32
CA VAL A 56 18.07 -19.12 -3.46
C VAL A 56 19.43 -18.65 -2.95
N SER A 57 20.44 -19.50 -3.15
CA SER A 57 21.82 -19.20 -2.74
C SER A 57 22.28 -17.85 -3.29
N ARG A 58 22.94 -17.05 -2.43
CA ARG A 58 23.41 -15.69 -2.76
C ARG A 58 24.36 -15.68 -3.96
N TRP A 59 25.09 -16.76 -4.21
CA TRP A 59 26.00 -16.90 -5.35
C TRP A 59 25.31 -16.76 -6.71
N TRP A 60 24.01 -17.09 -6.82
CA TRP A 60 23.28 -16.89 -8.08
C TRP A 60 23.06 -15.42 -8.43
N TRP A 61 23.19 -14.49 -7.47
CA TRP A 61 23.10 -13.05 -7.75
C TRP A 61 24.28 -12.49 -8.55
N LEU A 62 25.39 -13.24 -8.67
CA LEU A 62 26.44 -12.95 -9.65
C LEU A 62 25.93 -13.04 -11.09
N LEU A 63 24.83 -13.78 -11.33
CA LEU A 63 24.13 -13.88 -12.61
C LEU A 63 22.64 -13.54 -12.41
N PRO A 64 22.27 -12.24 -12.37
CA PRO A 64 20.93 -11.79 -12.02
C PRO A 64 19.79 -12.47 -12.80
N PRO A 65 19.88 -12.72 -14.13
CA PRO A 65 18.83 -13.43 -14.85
C PRO A 65 18.56 -14.83 -14.29
N VAL A 66 19.61 -15.54 -13.86
CA VAL A 66 19.48 -16.89 -13.31
C VAL A 66 18.93 -16.86 -11.89
N ALA A 67 19.37 -15.92 -11.05
CA ALA A 67 18.78 -15.69 -9.72
C ALA A 67 17.28 -15.41 -9.81
N ILE A 68 16.87 -14.52 -10.72
CA ILE A 68 15.46 -14.18 -10.95
C ILE A 68 14.67 -15.41 -11.41
N ALA A 69 15.21 -16.20 -12.34
CA ALA A 69 14.56 -17.43 -12.81
C ALA A 69 14.38 -18.46 -11.69
N LYS A 70 15.40 -18.67 -10.85
CA LYS A 70 15.34 -19.59 -9.69
C LYS A 70 14.34 -19.10 -8.64
N GLU A 71 14.36 -17.82 -8.33
CA GLU A 71 13.43 -17.21 -7.37
C GLU A 71 11.99 -17.29 -7.87
N ARG A 72 11.74 -17.04 -9.16
CA ARG A 72 10.41 -17.24 -9.78
C ARG A 72 9.94 -18.69 -9.67
N ARG A 73 10.82 -19.67 -9.93
CA ARG A 73 10.49 -21.10 -9.79
C ARG A 73 10.16 -21.46 -8.34
N ARG A 74 10.97 -21.00 -7.38
CA ARG A 74 10.75 -21.20 -5.94
C ARG A 74 9.40 -20.62 -5.50
N ARG A 75 9.12 -19.36 -5.85
CA ARG A 75 7.84 -18.70 -5.55
C ARG A 75 6.65 -19.45 -6.13
N ARG A 76 6.74 -19.94 -7.37
CA ARG A 76 5.68 -20.76 -7.99
C ARG A 76 5.44 -22.07 -7.23
N LYS A 77 6.51 -22.75 -6.79
CA LYS A 77 6.40 -23.99 -6.01
C LYS A 77 5.73 -23.72 -4.66
N VAL A 78 6.19 -22.71 -3.93
CA VAL A 78 5.59 -22.28 -2.65
C VAL A 78 4.12 -21.91 -2.84
N HIS A 79 3.79 -21.07 -3.82
CA HIS A 79 2.40 -20.70 -4.11
C HIS A 79 1.54 -21.92 -4.44
N ARG A 80 2.08 -22.94 -5.12
CA ARG A 80 1.35 -24.15 -5.46
C ARG A 80 1.09 -25.02 -4.23
N GLU A 81 2.06 -25.19 -3.34
CA GLU A 81 1.87 -25.96 -2.10
C GLU A 81 0.92 -25.26 -1.14
N VAL A 82 1.08 -23.95 -0.97
CA VAL A 82 0.15 -23.10 -0.21
C VAL A 82 -1.26 -23.16 -0.80
N ALA A 83 -1.39 -23.13 -2.13
CA ALA A 83 -2.70 -23.25 -2.77
C ALA A 83 -3.36 -24.61 -2.54
N LYS A 84 -2.63 -25.69 -2.22
CA LYS A 84 -3.23 -26.99 -1.91
C LYS A 84 -3.80 -27.04 -0.50
N SER A 85 -3.27 -26.26 0.45
CA SER A 85 -3.79 -26.20 1.82
C SER A 85 -5.07 -25.36 1.94
N PHE A 86 -5.44 -24.64 0.88
CA PHE A 86 -6.63 -23.77 0.84
C PHE A 86 -7.75 -24.35 -0.01
N THR A 87 -9.00 -24.13 0.43
CA THR A 87 -10.17 -24.39 -0.40
C THR A 87 -10.17 -23.50 -1.64
N ALA A 88 -10.95 -23.87 -2.66
CA ALA A 88 -11.10 -23.03 -3.86
C ALA A 88 -11.63 -21.63 -3.53
N GLU A 89 -12.49 -21.53 -2.53
CA GLU A 89 -13.04 -20.26 -2.02
C GLU A 89 -11.98 -19.40 -1.34
N GLN A 90 -11.21 -19.97 -0.39
CA GLN A 90 -10.12 -19.26 0.29
C GLN A 90 -9.08 -18.69 -0.69
N ARG A 91 -8.75 -19.45 -1.75
CA ARG A 91 -7.84 -18.98 -2.82
C ARG A 91 -8.42 -17.81 -3.60
N ARG A 92 -9.72 -17.83 -3.89
CA ARG A 92 -10.40 -16.72 -4.58
C ARG A 92 -10.39 -15.47 -3.71
N THR A 93 -10.74 -15.58 -2.43
CA THR A 93 -10.72 -14.44 -1.48
C THR A 93 -9.31 -13.86 -1.35
N MET A 94 -8.27 -14.70 -1.26
CA MET A 94 -6.87 -14.25 -1.20
C MET A 94 -6.42 -13.54 -2.47
N ALA A 95 -6.82 -14.05 -3.64
CA ALA A 95 -6.53 -13.40 -4.91
C ALA A 95 -7.23 -12.04 -5.02
N THR A 96 -8.50 -11.95 -4.62
CA THR A 96 -9.27 -10.68 -4.61
C THR A 96 -8.66 -9.66 -3.67
N PHE A 97 -8.33 -10.05 -2.43
CA PHE A 97 -7.64 -9.20 -1.47
C PHE A 97 -6.31 -8.67 -2.03
N ALA A 98 -5.48 -9.56 -2.57
CA ALA A 98 -4.19 -9.17 -3.14
C ALA A 98 -4.34 -8.24 -4.35
N ASN A 99 -5.34 -8.46 -5.19
CA ASN A 99 -5.62 -7.60 -6.35
C ASN A 99 -6.10 -6.21 -5.93
N LYS A 100 -7.03 -6.12 -4.96
CA LYS A 100 -7.47 -4.85 -4.38
C LYS A 100 -6.30 -4.09 -3.74
N ALA A 101 -5.50 -4.77 -2.91
CA ALA A 101 -4.33 -4.17 -2.26
C ALA A 101 -3.36 -3.59 -3.29
N ARG A 102 -3.04 -4.36 -4.34
CA ARG A 102 -2.14 -3.90 -5.41
C ARG A 102 -2.72 -2.73 -6.19
N GLY A 103 -4.01 -2.78 -6.53
CA GLY A 103 -4.70 -1.70 -7.24
C GLY A 103 -4.55 -0.38 -6.49
N TRP A 104 -4.96 -0.36 -5.22
CA TRP A 104 -4.87 0.84 -4.41
C TRP A 104 -3.44 1.28 -4.13
N PHE A 105 -2.50 0.34 -3.93
CA PHE A 105 -1.09 0.67 -3.77
C PHE A 105 -0.50 1.38 -5.00
N ILE A 106 -0.83 0.92 -6.20
CA ILE A 106 -0.38 1.57 -7.45
C ILE A 106 -0.95 2.99 -7.55
N VAL A 107 -2.24 3.16 -7.25
CA VAL A 107 -2.90 4.48 -7.31
C VAL A 107 -2.30 5.44 -6.27
N THR A 108 -2.20 5.03 -5.00
CA THR A 108 -1.57 5.83 -3.95
C THR A 108 -0.12 6.16 -4.28
N GLY A 109 0.65 5.20 -4.82
CA GLY A 109 2.04 5.41 -5.23
C GLY A 109 2.17 6.43 -6.37
N GLY A 110 1.31 6.34 -7.39
CA GLY A 110 1.26 7.33 -8.47
C GLY A 110 0.91 8.72 -7.96
N ALA A 111 -0.11 8.83 -7.11
CA ALA A 111 -0.49 10.09 -6.48
C ALA A 111 0.63 10.66 -5.59
N PHE A 112 1.39 9.82 -4.91
CA PHE A 112 2.51 10.24 -4.08
C PHE A 112 3.61 10.90 -4.92
N PHE A 113 3.94 10.35 -6.09
CA PHE A 113 4.91 10.99 -6.99
C PHE A 113 4.42 12.34 -7.52
N ILE A 114 3.11 12.47 -7.82
CA ILE A 114 2.52 13.76 -8.18
C ILE A 114 2.67 14.74 -7.01
N ALA A 115 2.30 14.33 -5.79
CA ALA A 115 2.41 15.16 -4.60
C ALA A 115 3.86 15.61 -4.33
N LEU A 116 4.85 14.74 -4.50
CA LEU A 116 6.27 15.10 -4.38
C LEU A 116 6.68 16.18 -5.40
N LYS A 117 6.24 16.05 -6.65
CA LYS A 117 6.52 17.04 -7.71
C LYS A 117 5.85 18.37 -7.43
N GLU A 118 4.58 18.39 -7.00
CA GLU A 118 3.87 19.64 -6.70
C GLU A 118 4.43 20.31 -5.43
N THR A 119 4.83 19.52 -4.43
CA THR A 119 5.52 20.03 -3.24
C THR A 119 6.87 20.65 -3.59
N TRP A 120 7.60 20.05 -4.54
CA TRP A 120 8.85 20.62 -5.04
C TRP A 120 8.61 21.95 -5.78
N HIS A 121 7.60 22.00 -6.65
CA HIS A 121 7.23 23.21 -7.36
C HIS A 121 6.87 24.35 -6.39
N LEU A 122 6.06 24.06 -5.36
CA LEU A 122 5.72 25.01 -4.31
C LEU A 122 6.96 25.52 -3.57
N ASN A 123 7.86 24.62 -3.14
CA ASN A 123 9.09 24.99 -2.47
C ASN A 123 9.98 25.89 -3.36
N HIS A 124 10.06 25.60 -4.66
CA HIS A 124 10.84 26.37 -5.61
C HIS A 124 10.27 27.78 -5.83
N LEU A 125 8.94 27.90 -5.93
CA LEU A 125 8.25 29.18 -6.13
C LEU A 125 8.46 30.16 -4.97
N TYR A 126 8.60 29.63 -3.75
CA TYR A 126 8.91 30.43 -2.56
C TYR A 126 10.42 30.51 -2.24
N HIS A 127 11.28 29.86 -3.04
CA HIS A 127 12.72 29.76 -2.79
C HIS A 127 13.08 29.28 -1.38
N TRP A 128 12.28 28.37 -0.83
CA TRP A 128 12.47 27.86 0.52
C TRP A 128 13.66 26.90 0.63
N PRO A 129 14.33 26.86 1.79
CA PRO A 129 15.41 25.91 2.05
C PRO A 129 14.90 24.46 2.02
N LEU A 130 15.78 23.53 1.64
CA LEU A 130 15.44 22.13 1.38
C LEU A 130 14.75 21.40 2.55
N TRP A 131 15.00 21.80 3.80
CA TRP A 131 14.34 21.18 4.94
C TRP A 131 12.83 21.45 4.96
N ILE A 132 12.36 22.59 4.42
CA ILE A 132 10.93 22.90 4.32
C ILE A 132 10.27 21.95 3.33
N TYR A 133 10.91 21.64 2.20
CA TYR A 133 10.44 20.62 1.27
C TYR A 133 10.20 19.28 1.98
N PHE A 134 11.18 18.79 2.75
CA PHE A 134 11.01 17.53 3.49
C PHE A 134 9.91 17.61 4.53
N ALA A 135 9.77 18.73 5.25
CA ALA A 135 8.67 18.95 6.19
C ALA A 135 7.31 18.90 5.48
N LEU A 136 7.18 19.58 4.34
CA LEU A 136 5.98 19.60 3.49
C LEU A 136 5.69 18.24 2.83
N VAL A 137 6.64 17.30 2.81
CA VAL A 137 6.41 15.91 2.39
C VAL A 137 6.00 15.03 3.56
N ILE A 138 6.75 15.09 4.65
CA ILE A 138 6.59 14.18 5.80
C ILE A 138 5.29 14.47 6.55
N VAL A 139 4.96 15.74 6.77
CA VAL A 139 3.75 16.13 7.53
C VAL A 139 2.47 15.64 6.87
N PRO A 140 2.15 15.98 5.60
CA PRO A 140 0.92 15.49 4.98
C PRO A 140 0.93 13.98 4.75
N LEU A 141 2.08 13.35 4.54
CA LEU A 141 2.17 11.89 4.49
C LEU A 141 1.75 11.27 5.84
N ALA A 142 2.32 11.77 6.95
CA ALA A 142 1.96 11.33 8.29
C ALA A 142 0.49 11.59 8.61
N LEU A 143 -0.05 12.75 8.22
CA LEU A 143 -1.47 13.08 8.36
C LEU A 143 -2.34 12.12 7.54
N SER A 144 -1.92 11.75 6.32
CA SER A 144 -2.63 10.77 5.50
C SER A 144 -2.71 9.42 6.22
N PHE A 145 -1.59 8.94 6.76
CA PHE A 145 -1.56 7.68 7.54
C PHE A 145 -2.40 7.77 8.82
N ALA A 146 -2.33 8.90 9.53
CA ALA A 146 -3.13 9.15 10.71
C ALA A 146 -4.64 9.18 10.40
N HIS A 147 -5.03 9.83 9.29
CA HIS A 147 -6.39 9.85 8.80
C HIS A 147 -6.89 8.42 8.49
N THR A 148 -6.11 7.64 7.74
CA THR A 148 -6.49 6.26 7.42
C THR A 148 -6.62 5.39 8.68
N SER A 149 -5.66 5.47 9.60
CA SER A 149 -5.70 4.66 10.83
C SER A 149 -6.83 5.05 11.78
N ARG A 150 -7.14 6.35 11.92
CA ARG A 150 -8.27 6.82 12.73
C ARG A 150 -9.61 6.46 12.10
N GLY A 151 -9.74 6.65 10.79
CA GLY A 151 -10.95 6.30 10.05
C GLY A 151 -11.29 4.82 10.22
N LEU A 152 -10.29 3.93 10.06
CA LEU A 152 -10.46 2.51 10.33
C LEU A 152 -10.91 2.21 11.76
N ARG A 153 -10.28 2.82 12.78
CA ARG A 153 -10.65 2.61 14.19
C ARG A 153 -12.07 3.05 14.50
N LEU A 154 -12.51 4.18 13.94
CA LEU A 154 -13.86 4.68 14.12
C LEU A 154 -14.89 3.73 13.52
N THR A 155 -14.63 3.19 12.33
CA THR A 155 -15.55 2.21 11.74
C THR A 155 -15.64 0.94 12.59
N VAL A 156 -14.53 0.47 13.16
CA VAL A 156 -14.53 -0.69 14.08
C VAL A 156 -15.37 -0.41 15.33
N LEU A 157 -15.26 0.80 15.90
CA LEU A 157 -16.04 1.17 17.08
C LEU A 157 -17.55 1.24 16.80
N ILE A 158 -17.96 1.76 15.64
CA ILE A 158 -19.37 1.87 15.26
C ILE A 158 -19.97 0.49 14.96
N MET A 159 -19.25 -0.37 14.23
CA MET A 159 -19.74 -1.71 13.90
C MET A 159 -19.69 -2.68 15.10
N GLY A 160 -18.73 -2.52 16.00
CA GLY A 160 -18.63 -3.33 17.22
C GLY A 160 -19.64 -2.97 18.31
N THR A 161 -20.41 -1.89 18.15
CA THR A 161 -21.53 -1.54 19.04
C THR A 161 -22.89 -2.09 18.58
N GLU A 162 -22.93 -2.86 17.48
CA GLU A 162 -24.16 -3.52 16.99
C GLU A 162 -24.29 -5.01 17.37
N GLU A 163 -23.49 -5.53 18.30
CA GLU A 163 -23.67 -6.85 18.94
C GLU A 163 -24.39 -6.74 20.30
#